data_AF-A0A846PI52-F1
#
_entry.id   AF-A0A846PI52-F1
#
_cell.length_a   1.000
_cell.length_b   1.000
_cell.length_c   1.000
_cell.angle_alpha   90.00
_cell.angle_beta   90.00
_cell.angle_gamma   90.00
#
_symmetry.space_group_name_H-M   'P 1'
#
loop_
_entity.id
_entity.type
_entity.pdbx_description
1 polymer ?
#
loop_
_entity_poly.entity_id
_entity_poly.type
_entity_poly.pdbx_seq_one_letter_code
_entity_poly.pdbx_strand_id
1 'polypeptide(L)'
;MHKRRIIMLRKMASGLIATLVLVGLVSLAFNIQPVLAGGTIYIRADGTVEGTDEIQRDGDVYTFTDNINDSIVVERDNIVVDGAGYTLQGTGTGQGISLHGRSNVTIQNIEIKAFWDGIRLRWSSNNTISENNIANNFASITIVLSSNSTISANNIINNDIGITLGGSFNTVVSENNFTANNRCGISLSNSENNSVYHNNFINNTLQADTIGGDVNTWDNGYPSGGNYWSDYSSVDADGDGIGDTPHVIDANNQDNYPLIEPWSVPTMIKTLIRTVRFWNLHKRTENSLTSKLEGVLHHLDKGRDNRVTHRLITFLDHVEVLRGKKLENDQADYLTAEAQRITDHITLGTTLY
;
A
#
# COMPACT_ATOMS: atom_id res chain seq x y z
N MET A 1 40.74 52.99 -12.64
CA MET A 1 39.28 52.75 -12.45
C MET A 1 38.88 51.29 -12.24
N HIS A 2 39.53 50.32 -12.88
CA HIS A 2 39.12 48.90 -12.87
C HIS A 2 39.19 48.21 -11.49
N LYS A 3 40.28 48.40 -10.73
CA LYS A 3 40.43 47.82 -9.37
C LYS A 3 39.36 48.28 -8.37
N ARG A 4 38.92 49.55 -8.45
CA ARG A 4 37.88 50.08 -7.54
C ARG A 4 36.50 49.48 -7.82
N ARG A 5 36.16 49.20 -9.08
CA ARG A 5 34.91 48.51 -9.46
C ARG A 5 34.87 47.06 -8.97
N ILE A 6 35.98 46.33 -9.06
CA ILE A 6 36.07 44.93 -8.59
C ILE A 6 35.90 44.84 -7.06
N ILE A 7 36.52 45.76 -6.31
CA ILE A 7 36.38 45.80 -4.84
C ILE A 7 34.94 46.16 -4.44
N MET A 8 34.30 47.07 -5.17
CA MET A 8 32.91 47.47 -4.92
C MET A 8 31.94 46.33 -5.23
N LEU A 9 32.14 45.59 -6.33
CA LEU A 9 31.36 44.40 -6.69
C LEU A 9 31.52 43.27 -5.67
N ARG A 10 32.74 43.03 -5.14
CA ARG A 10 32.96 42.04 -4.09
C ARG A 10 32.24 42.39 -2.78
N LYS A 11 32.23 43.68 -2.39
CA LYS A 11 31.49 44.15 -1.20
C LYS A 11 29.97 44.07 -1.37
N MET A 12 29.47 44.34 -2.57
CA MET A 12 28.04 44.18 -2.88
C MET A 12 27.63 42.70 -2.86
N ALA A 13 28.45 41.81 -3.45
CA ALA A 13 28.22 40.37 -3.41
C ALA A 13 28.26 39.80 -1.98
N SER A 14 29.21 40.23 -1.14
CA SER A 14 29.26 39.79 0.26
C SER A 14 28.09 40.30 1.09
N GLY A 15 27.59 41.50 0.80
CA GLY A 15 26.37 42.03 1.42
C GLY A 15 25.15 41.21 1.08
N LEU A 16 24.97 40.87 -0.21
CA LEU A 16 23.84 40.09 -0.69
C LEU A 16 23.82 38.66 -0.11
N ILE A 17 24.98 38.00 -0.03
CA ILE A 17 25.12 36.67 0.57
C ILE A 17 24.78 36.71 2.06
N ALA A 18 25.27 37.71 2.80
CA ALA A 18 24.95 37.87 4.21
C ALA A 18 23.44 38.08 4.44
N THR A 19 22.76 38.85 3.58
CA THR A 19 21.31 39.05 3.67
C THR A 19 20.54 37.77 3.36
N LEU A 20 20.94 37.00 2.35
CA LEU A 20 20.30 35.72 2.00
C LEU A 20 20.48 34.67 3.11
N VAL A 21 21.66 34.59 3.71
CA VAL A 21 21.90 33.71 4.87
C VAL A 21 21.07 34.14 6.07
N LEU A 22 20.93 35.45 6.32
CA LEU A 22 20.11 35.95 7.43
C LEU A 22 18.62 35.67 7.20
N VAL A 23 18.10 35.87 5.98
CA VAL A 23 16.70 35.55 5.64
C VAL A 23 16.45 34.04 5.71
N GLY A 24 17.42 33.21 5.30
CA GLY A 24 17.37 31.76 5.48
C GLY A 24 17.33 31.33 6.96
N LEU A 25 18.19 31.92 7.80
CA LEU A 25 18.21 31.63 9.24
C LEU A 25 16.95 32.13 9.96
N VAL A 26 16.40 33.27 9.53
CA VAL A 26 15.18 33.83 10.10
C VAL A 26 13.94 33.03 9.67
N SER A 27 13.88 32.54 8.43
CA SER A 27 12.82 31.61 7.99
C SER A 27 12.88 30.25 8.68
N LEU A 28 14.09 29.75 9.01
CA LEU A 28 14.28 28.59 9.88
C LEU A 28 13.86 28.85 11.33
N ALA A 29 14.04 30.07 11.84
CA ALA A 29 13.72 30.42 13.23
C ALA A 29 12.22 30.67 13.49
N PHE A 30 11.42 30.97 12.46
CA PHE A 30 9.97 31.22 12.59
C PHE A 30 9.09 29.99 12.38
N ASN A 31 9.68 28.81 12.19
CA ASN A 31 8.94 27.54 12.14
C ASN A 31 9.11 26.70 13.42
N ILE A 32 9.35 27.37 14.55
CA ILE A 32 9.37 26.73 15.87
C ILE A 32 8.00 26.96 16.49
N GLN A 33 7.04 26.10 16.14
CA GLN A 33 5.88 25.93 17.00
C GLN A 33 6.37 25.40 18.36
N PRO A 34 5.79 25.85 19.50
CA PRO A 34 6.09 25.23 20.78
C PRO A 34 5.71 23.75 20.70
N VAL A 35 6.72 22.87 20.68
CA VAL A 35 6.52 21.44 20.91
C VAL A 35 5.97 21.30 22.32
N LEU A 36 4.67 21.06 22.44
CA LEU A 36 4.14 20.44 23.64
C LEU A 36 4.88 19.11 23.80
N ALA A 37 5.44 18.87 24.97
CA ALA A 37 6.19 17.65 25.25
C ALA A 37 5.32 16.43 24.90
N GLY A 38 5.85 15.60 23.99
CA GLY A 38 5.18 14.49 23.33
C GLY A 38 4.52 13.50 24.27
N GLY A 39 3.21 13.63 24.39
CA GLY A 39 2.36 12.68 25.10
C GLY A 39 1.80 11.67 24.11
N THR A 40 1.60 10.43 24.55
CA THR A 40 0.84 9.47 23.76
C THR A 40 -0.58 9.98 23.54
N ILE A 41 -1.02 10.00 22.28
CA ILE A 41 -2.39 10.27 21.88
C ILE A 41 -3.22 9.01 22.08
N TYR A 42 -4.44 9.16 22.57
CA TYR A 42 -5.35 8.03 22.76
C TYR A 42 -6.66 8.25 22.02
N ILE A 43 -7.05 7.28 21.21
CA ILE A 43 -8.44 7.09 20.80
C ILE A 43 -9.05 6.16 21.84
N ARG A 44 -9.72 6.75 22.83
CA ARG A 44 -10.25 6.04 24.00
C ARG A 44 -11.39 5.10 23.63
N ALA A 45 -11.63 4.11 24.48
CA ALA A 45 -12.72 3.14 24.29
C ALA A 45 -14.12 3.79 24.19
N ASP A 46 -14.36 4.88 24.92
CA ASP A 46 -15.60 5.68 24.84
C ASP A 46 -15.70 6.54 23.56
N GLY A 47 -14.63 6.53 22.78
CA GLY A 47 -14.48 7.23 21.52
C GLY A 47 -14.02 8.67 21.64
N THR A 48 -13.64 9.15 22.82
CA THR A 48 -12.97 10.44 22.97
C THR A 48 -11.54 10.37 22.41
N VAL A 49 -11.02 11.52 21.97
CA VAL A 49 -9.61 11.68 21.60
C VAL A 49 -8.93 12.48 22.70
N GLU A 50 -7.80 11.98 23.21
CA GLU A 50 -6.97 12.64 24.19
C GLU A 50 -5.55 12.88 23.65
N GLY A 51 -4.96 14.02 24.01
CA GLY A 51 -3.57 14.35 23.68
C GLY A 51 -3.36 15.20 22.43
N THR A 52 -4.42 15.45 21.65
CA THR A 52 -4.38 16.15 20.35
C THR A 52 -5.75 16.76 20.04
N ASP A 53 -5.77 17.87 19.31
CA ASP A 53 -6.98 18.39 18.64
C ASP A 53 -6.91 18.19 17.10
N GLU A 54 -5.82 17.60 16.62
CA GLU A 54 -5.53 17.29 15.22
C GLU A 54 -6.19 16.00 14.71
N ILE A 55 -7.09 15.40 15.49
CA ILE A 55 -7.94 14.27 15.07
C ILE A 55 -9.41 14.65 15.29
N GLN A 56 -10.14 14.76 14.19
CA GLN A 56 -11.58 14.98 14.22
C GLN A 56 -12.33 13.66 14.17
N ARG A 57 -13.32 13.52 15.05
CA ARG A 57 -14.23 12.37 15.05
C ARG A 57 -15.57 12.69 14.37
N ASP A 58 -16.01 11.82 13.48
CA ASP A 58 -17.39 11.75 12.96
C ASP A 58 -17.92 10.31 13.07
N GLY A 59 -18.81 10.07 14.04
CA GLY A 59 -19.31 8.73 14.34
C GLY A 59 -18.19 7.77 14.79
N ASP A 60 -17.88 6.80 13.93
CA ASP A 60 -16.80 5.82 14.12
C ASP A 60 -15.58 6.09 13.23
N VAL A 61 -15.54 7.24 12.54
CA VAL A 61 -14.40 7.68 11.72
C VAL A 61 -13.61 8.74 12.48
N TYR A 62 -12.29 8.57 12.52
CA TYR A 62 -11.31 9.45 13.14
C TYR A 62 -10.37 9.94 12.07
N THR A 63 -10.53 11.19 11.64
CA THR A 63 -9.80 11.77 10.52
C THR A 63 -8.76 12.75 11.03
N PHE A 64 -7.51 12.61 10.59
CA PHE A 64 -6.48 13.61 10.89
C PHE A 64 -6.82 14.94 10.19
N THR A 65 -6.59 16.03 10.89
CA THR A 65 -6.78 17.39 10.34
C THR A 65 -5.47 18.15 10.16
N ASP A 66 -4.36 17.62 10.70
CA ASP A 66 -2.99 18.10 10.46
C ASP A 66 -2.00 16.93 10.72
N ASN A 67 -0.71 17.19 10.54
CA ASN A 67 0.35 16.26 10.86
C ASN A 67 0.47 16.04 12.38
N ILE A 68 0.76 14.80 12.78
CA ILE A 68 0.89 14.38 14.17
C ILE A 68 2.33 13.92 14.42
N ASN A 69 2.93 14.37 15.54
CA ASN A 69 4.33 14.07 15.88
C ASN A 69 4.49 13.17 17.12
N ASP A 70 3.44 12.43 17.46
CA ASP A 70 3.34 11.58 18.65
C ASP A 70 2.78 10.19 18.32
N SER A 71 2.96 9.24 19.25
CA SER A 71 2.36 7.90 19.15
C SER A 71 0.87 7.92 19.41
N ILE A 72 0.10 7.10 18.67
CA ILE A 72 -1.34 6.91 18.85
C ILE A 72 -1.62 5.51 19.40
N VAL A 73 -2.39 5.43 20.48
CA VAL A 73 -2.93 4.18 21.02
C VAL A 73 -4.43 4.12 20.76
N VAL A 74 -4.86 3.05 20.09
CA VAL A 74 -6.27 2.79 19.78
C VAL A 74 -6.85 1.84 20.81
N GLU A 75 -7.79 2.33 21.62
CA GLU A 75 -8.48 1.56 22.65
C GLU A 75 -9.92 1.21 22.25
N ARG A 76 -10.33 1.50 21.03
CA ARG A 76 -11.69 1.30 20.52
C ARG A 76 -11.72 0.36 19.31
N ASP A 77 -12.76 -0.47 19.25
CA ASP A 77 -13.06 -1.38 18.15
C ASP A 77 -14.09 -0.78 17.20
N ASN A 78 -14.21 -1.31 15.97
CA ASN A 78 -15.20 -0.90 14.97
C ASN A 78 -15.04 0.56 14.52
N ILE A 79 -13.80 0.98 14.26
CA ILE A 79 -13.51 2.36 13.86
C ILE A 79 -12.62 2.42 12.62
N VAL A 80 -12.63 3.58 11.98
CA VAL A 80 -11.66 3.95 10.94
C VAL A 80 -10.77 5.05 11.48
N VAL A 81 -9.45 4.86 11.40
CA VAL A 81 -8.43 5.89 11.60
C VAL A 81 -7.92 6.27 10.21
N ASP A 82 -8.34 7.44 9.73
CA ASP A 82 -8.01 7.96 8.41
C ASP A 82 -7.04 9.14 8.54
N GLY A 83 -5.85 9.01 7.98
CA GLY A 83 -4.85 10.09 8.00
C GLY A 83 -5.15 11.21 7.03
N ALA A 84 -6.10 11.07 6.11
CA ALA A 84 -6.39 12.05 5.05
C ALA A 84 -5.13 12.53 4.27
N GLY A 85 -4.09 11.69 4.20
CA GLY A 85 -2.80 11.99 3.60
C GLY A 85 -1.81 12.74 4.51
N TYR A 86 -2.18 13.07 5.75
CA TYR A 86 -1.29 13.70 6.72
C TYR A 86 -0.24 12.73 7.27
N THR A 87 0.85 13.33 7.77
CA THR A 87 1.98 12.60 8.34
C THR A 87 1.75 12.26 9.80
N LEU A 88 2.07 11.02 10.17
CA LEU A 88 2.37 10.57 11.53
C LEU A 88 3.88 10.36 11.65
N GLN A 89 4.56 11.18 12.45
CA GLN A 89 6.02 11.19 12.55
C GLN A 89 6.51 10.94 13.96
N GLY A 90 7.44 9.99 14.11
CA GLY A 90 8.11 9.70 15.37
C GLY A 90 9.54 10.26 15.45
N THR A 91 10.31 9.71 16.40
CA THR A 91 11.69 10.10 16.70
C THR A 91 12.73 8.98 16.48
N GLY A 92 12.31 7.89 15.84
CA GLY A 92 13.08 6.65 15.62
C GLY A 92 12.88 5.60 16.70
N THR A 93 11.92 5.79 17.61
CA THR A 93 11.59 4.87 18.72
C THR A 93 10.07 4.70 18.84
N GLY A 94 9.64 3.74 19.66
CA GLY A 94 8.22 3.54 19.96
C GLY A 94 7.39 3.05 18.78
N GLN A 95 6.07 3.15 18.91
CA GLN A 95 5.09 2.71 17.92
C GLN A 95 4.37 3.92 17.35
N GLY A 96 4.13 3.97 16.04
CA GLY A 96 3.31 5.03 15.44
C GLY A 96 1.86 4.86 15.85
N ILE A 97 1.23 3.76 15.44
CA ILE A 97 -0.12 3.39 15.87
C ILE A 97 -0.12 2.01 16.54
N SER A 98 -0.70 1.93 17.73
CA SER A 98 -0.75 0.70 18.53
C SER A 98 -2.19 0.19 18.70
N LEU A 99 -2.38 -1.10 18.39
CA LEU A 99 -3.61 -1.85 18.64
C LEU A 99 -3.27 -3.04 19.55
N HIS A 100 -3.93 -3.09 20.70
CA HIS A 100 -3.74 -4.15 21.67
C HIS A 100 -5.08 -4.77 22.07
N GLY A 101 -5.34 -5.99 21.64
CA GLY A 101 -6.62 -6.64 21.89
C GLY A 101 -7.77 -5.97 21.15
N ARG A 102 -7.55 -5.40 19.96
CA ARG A 102 -8.55 -4.65 19.20
C ARG A 102 -9.03 -5.40 17.96
N SER A 103 -10.26 -5.11 17.55
CA SER A 103 -10.86 -5.72 16.37
C SER A 103 -11.66 -4.74 15.53
N ASN A 104 -11.75 -5.05 14.23
CA ASN A 104 -12.51 -4.23 13.28
C ASN A 104 -12.03 -2.76 13.24
N VAL A 105 -10.72 -2.56 13.30
CA VAL A 105 -10.10 -1.24 13.13
C VAL A 105 -9.50 -1.15 11.74
N THR A 106 -9.83 -0.09 11.02
CA THR A 106 -9.19 0.27 9.74
C THR A 106 -8.20 1.40 9.97
N ILE A 107 -6.97 1.26 9.47
CA ILE A 107 -5.93 2.31 9.47
C ILE A 107 -5.58 2.61 8.03
N GLN A 108 -5.85 3.84 7.58
CA GLN A 108 -5.68 4.20 6.18
C GLN A 108 -5.20 5.62 5.91
N ASN A 109 -4.64 5.83 4.72
CA ASN A 109 -4.28 7.14 4.19
C ASN A 109 -3.33 7.95 5.08
N ILE A 110 -2.34 7.28 5.70
CA ILE A 110 -1.36 7.93 6.57
C ILE A 110 0.05 7.86 5.96
N GLU A 111 0.81 8.95 6.01
CA GLU A 111 2.26 8.92 5.84
C GLU A 111 2.93 8.63 7.19
N ILE A 112 3.47 7.42 7.41
CA ILE A 112 4.01 6.98 8.71
C ILE A 112 5.53 6.85 8.64
N LYS A 113 6.26 7.58 9.49
CA LYS A 113 7.73 7.56 9.47
C LYS A 113 8.40 7.74 10.82
N ALA A 114 9.65 7.29 10.90
CA ALA A 114 10.53 7.46 12.05
C ALA A 114 9.99 6.84 13.35
N PHE A 115 9.51 5.60 13.30
CA PHE A 115 9.19 4.79 14.49
C PHE A 115 10.04 3.52 14.55
N TRP A 116 10.03 2.86 15.72
CA TRP A 116 10.52 1.49 15.78
C TRP A 116 9.53 0.55 15.09
N ASP A 117 8.24 0.65 15.40
CA ASP A 117 7.17 0.03 14.63
C ASP A 117 6.25 1.12 14.08
N GLY A 118 6.06 1.24 12.77
CA GLY A 118 5.11 2.21 12.20
C GLY A 118 3.68 1.94 12.68
N ILE A 119 3.20 0.71 12.46
CA ILE A 119 1.92 0.21 12.98
C ILE A 119 2.17 -1.11 13.71
N ARG A 120 1.59 -1.28 14.90
CA ARG A 120 1.71 -2.51 15.69
C ARG A 120 0.38 -3.06 16.16
N LEU A 121 0.12 -4.32 15.81
CA LEU A 121 -1.03 -5.10 16.27
C LEU A 121 -0.54 -6.21 17.21
N ARG A 122 -1.17 -6.32 18.38
CA ARG A 122 -0.95 -7.43 19.32
C ARG A 122 -2.27 -7.99 19.81
N TRP A 123 -2.41 -9.32 19.81
CA TRP A 123 -3.63 -10.00 20.26
C TRP A 123 -4.92 -9.47 19.61
N SER A 124 -4.82 -9.03 18.37
CA SER A 124 -5.87 -8.30 17.66
C SER A 124 -6.45 -9.14 16.53
N SER A 125 -7.64 -8.80 16.03
CA SER A 125 -8.26 -9.58 14.95
C SER A 125 -9.12 -8.76 14.01
N ASN A 126 -9.31 -9.19 12.76
CA ASN A 126 -10.24 -8.53 11.84
C ASN A 126 -9.91 -7.05 11.61
N ASN A 127 -8.63 -6.69 11.49
CA ASN A 127 -8.21 -5.31 11.25
C ASN A 127 -7.75 -5.12 9.81
N THR A 128 -7.89 -3.90 9.31
CA THR A 128 -7.47 -3.52 7.95
C THR A 128 -6.42 -2.44 8.03
N ILE A 129 -5.29 -2.63 7.34
CA ILE A 129 -4.24 -1.63 7.18
C ILE A 129 -4.09 -1.39 5.69
N SER A 130 -4.51 -0.23 5.20
CA SER A 130 -4.57 0.01 3.76
C SER A 130 -4.19 1.40 3.31
N GLU A 131 -3.65 1.54 2.10
CA GLU A 131 -3.42 2.86 1.48
C GLU A 131 -2.48 3.78 2.29
N ASN A 132 -1.58 3.20 3.11
CA ASN A 132 -0.60 3.97 3.87
C ASN A 132 0.74 4.05 3.13
N ASN A 133 1.46 5.16 3.33
CA ASN A 133 2.84 5.31 2.92
C ASN A 133 3.75 5.19 4.15
N ILE A 134 4.41 4.04 4.33
CA ILE A 134 5.14 3.71 5.55
C ILE A 134 6.63 3.60 5.22
N ALA A 135 7.42 4.56 5.72
CA ALA A 135 8.82 4.67 5.33
C ALA A 135 9.75 5.08 6.48
N ASN A 136 11.02 4.66 6.39
CA ASN A 136 12.08 5.01 7.34
C ASN A 136 11.75 4.64 8.80
N ASN A 137 11.11 3.49 9.00
CA ASN A 137 10.90 2.86 10.30
C ASN A 137 11.87 1.68 10.46
N PHE A 138 12.06 1.19 11.68
CA PHE A 138 12.75 -0.09 11.86
C PHE A 138 11.88 -1.23 11.29
N ALA A 139 10.66 -1.40 11.81
CA ALA A 139 9.63 -2.24 11.19
C ALA A 139 8.44 -1.37 10.76
N SER A 140 7.89 -1.64 9.58
CA SER A 140 6.78 -0.85 9.04
C SER A 140 5.47 -1.25 9.69
N ILE A 141 5.11 -2.53 9.56
CA ILE A 141 3.91 -3.11 10.18
C ILE A 141 4.32 -4.38 10.92
N THR A 142 4.01 -4.44 12.21
CA THR A 142 4.30 -5.58 13.08
C THR A 142 2.99 -6.16 13.63
N ILE A 143 2.67 -7.39 13.25
CA ILE A 143 1.49 -8.13 13.71
C ILE A 143 1.92 -9.33 14.53
N VAL A 144 1.49 -9.38 15.79
CA VAL A 144 1.92 -10.40 16.75
C VAL A 144 0.72 -11.06 17.40
N LEU A 145 0.68 -12.40 17.38
CA LEU A 145 -0.36 -13.21 18.00
C LEU A 145 -1.77 -12.74 17.64
N SER A 146 -1.97 -12.41 16.36
CA SER A 146 -3.19 -11.80 15.83
C SER A 146 -3.73 -12.61 14.64
N SER A 147 -4.95 -12.32 14.18
CA SER A 147 -5.56 -13.12 13.12
C SER A 147 -6.52 -12.36 12.21
N ASN A 148 -6.85 -12.96 11.07
CA ASN A 148 -7.92 -12.50 10.17
C ASN A 148 -7.78 -11.02 9.77
N SER A 149 -6.56 -10.50 9.62
CA SER A 149 -6.33 -9.10 9.26
C SER A 149 -6.01 -8.97 7.77
N THR A 150 -6.26 -7.80 7.20
CA THR A 150 -5.96 -7.49 5.80
C THR A 150 -4.95 -6.34 5.74
N ILE A 151 -3.87 -6.53 4.99
CA ILE A 151 -2.85 -5.52 4.74
C ILE A 151 -2.80 -5.32 3.23
N SER A 152 -3.30 -4.19 2.73
CA SER A 152 -3.45 -4.00 1.30
C SER A 152 -3.15 -2.60 0.77
N ALA A 153 -2.65 -2.50 -0.46
CA ALA A 153 -2.41 -1.21 -1.12
C ALA A 153 -1.49 -0.25 -0.34
N ASN A 154 -0.61 -0.77 0.53
CA ASN A 154 0.38 0.06 1.24
C ASN A 154 1.66 0.21 0.43
N ASN A 155 2.30 1.36 0.57
CA ASN A 155 3.60 1.64 0.02
C ASN A 155 4.66 1.59 1.14
N ILE A 156 5.49 0.55 1.14
CA ILE A 156 6.41 0.20 2.23
C ILE A 156 7.85 0.34 1.74
N ILE A 157 8.47 1.47 2.07
CA ILE A 157 9.72 1.92 1.44
C ILE A 157 10.81 2.23 2.47
N ASN A 158 12.05 1.76 2.22
CA ASN A 158 13.24 2.14 3.01
C ASN A 158 13.09 1.90 4.52
N ASN A 159 12.39 0.84 4.93
CA ASN A 159 12.37 0.38 6.32
C ASN A 159 13.45 -0.68 6.53
N ASP A 160 13.78 -1.07 7.77
CA ASP A 160 14.62 -2.25 7.97
C ASP A 160 13.82 -3.51 7.57
N ILE A 161 12.63 -3.66 8.14
CA ILE A 161 11.69 -4.75 7.83
C ILE A 161 10.37 -4.15 7.32
N GLY A 162 9.86 -4.63 6.19
CA GLY A 162 8.57 -4.20 5.68
C GLY A 162 7.42 -4.66 6.60
N ILE A 163 7.01 -5.93 6.50
CA ILE A 163 6.00 -6.53 7.38
C ILE A 163 6.59 -7.65 8.22
N THR A 164 6.24 -7.70 9.50
CA THR A 164 6.50 -8.85 10.38
C THR A 164 5.19 -9.48 10.83
N LEU A 165 4.98 -10.77 10.56
CA LEU A 165 3.94 -11.58 11.20
C LEU A 165 4.61 -12.57 12.17
N GLY A 166 4.26 -12.49 13.46
CA GLY A 166 4.76 -13.38 14.50
C GLY A 166 3.63 -14.12 15.19
N GLY A 167 3.57 -15.45 15.11
CA GLY A 167 2.49 -16.23 15.74
C GLY A 167 1.09 -15.89 15.21
N SER A 168 0.98 -15.38 13.97
CA SER A 168 -0.26 -14.84 13.40
C SER A 168 -0.75 -15.69 12.23
N PHE A 169 -2.06 -15.71 12.01
CA PHE A 169 -2.69 -16.62 11.05
C PHE A 169 -3.87 -16.00 10.33
N ASN A 170 -4.22 -16.54 9.15
CA ASN A 170 -5.31 -16.05 8.31
C ASN A 170 -5.20 -14.57 7.95
N THR A 171 -3.98 -14.03 7.82
CA THR A 171 -3.76 -12.65 7.36
C THR A 171 -3.64 -12.63 5.85
N VAL A 172 -4.29 -11.68 5.20
CA VAL A 172 -4.16 -11.42 3.76
C VAL A 172 -3.23 -10.24 3.56
N VAL A 173 -2.15 -10.44 2.82
CA VAL A 173 -1.20 -9.40 2.41
C VAL A 173 -1.26 -9.29 0.90
N SER A 174 -1.84 -8.22 0.37
CA SER A 174 -2.04 -8.10 -1.07
C SER A 174 -1.89 -6.69 -1.60
N GLU A 175 -1.44 -6.54 -2.85
CA GLU A 175 -1.40 -5.23 -3.50
C GLU A 175 -0.46 -4.22 -2.82
N ASN A 176 0.48 -4.67 -2.00
CA ASN A 176 1.46 -3.78 -1.37
C ASN A 176 2.72 -3.65 -2.23
N ASN A 177 3.36 -2.48 -2.16
CA ASN A 177 4.67 -2.24 -2.75
C ASN A 177 5.75 -2.28 -1.67
N PHE A 178 6.64 -3.27 -1.73
CA PHE A 178 7.80 -3.39 -0.85
C PHE A 178 9.04 -2.97 -1.61
N THR A 179 9.56 -1.77 -1.32
CA THR A 179 10.70 -1.23 -2.06
C THR A 179 11.88 -0.92 -1.16
N ALA A 180 13.05 -1.47 -1.50
CA ALA A 180 14.33 -1.11 -0.86
C ALA A 180 14.34 -1.24 0.67
N ASN A 181 13.65 -2.24 1.22
CA ASN A 181 13.74 -2.55 2.64
C ASN A 181 15.07 -3.25 2.96
N ASN A 182 15.77 -2.78 3.99
CA ASN A 182 17.19 -3.07 4.22
C ASN A 182 17.46 -4.50 4.70
N ARG A 183 16.48 -5.15 5.33
CA ARG A 183 16.58 -6.54 5.81
C ARG A 183 15.69 -7.47 5.01
N CYS A 184 14.38 -7.21 5.01
CA CYS A 184 13.44 -7.97 4.18
C CYS A 184 12.15 -7.20 3.87
N GLY A 185 11.48 -7.58 2.78
CA GLY A 185 10.14 -7.08 2.46
C GLY A 185 9.08 -7.62 3.42
N ILE A 186 9.04 -8.93 3.62
CA ILE A 186 8.14 -9.57 4.58
C ILE A 186 8.87 -10.67 5.37
N SER A 187 8.58 -10.77 6.66
CA SER A 187 9.06 -11.85 7.55
C SER A 187 7.88 -12.52 8.24
N LEU A 188 7.75 -13.83 8.06
CA LEU A 188 6.77 -14.68 8.72
C LEU A 188 7.50 -15.58 9.72
N SER A 189 7.10 -15.55 10.98
CA SER A 189 7.68 -16.41 12.01
C SER A 189 6.59 -17.09 12.83
N ASN A 190 6.62 -18.43 12.84
CA ASN A 190 5.58 -19.25 13.47
C ASN A 190 4.17 -18.80 13.05
N SER A 191 4.01 -18.42 11.78
CA SER A 191 2.81 -17.81 11.22
C SER A 191 2.34 -18.60 10.00
N GLU A 192 1.16 -19.20 10.11
CA GLU A 192 0.64 -20.16 9.13
C GLU A 192 -0.73 -19.74 8.58
N ASN A 193 -1.10 -20.30 7.44
CA ASN A 193 -2.37 -20.03 6.75
C ASN A 193 -2.57 -18.55 6.39
N ASN A 194 -1.49 -17.81 6.14
CA ASN A 194 -1.56 -16.46 5.58
C ASN A 194 -1.54 -16.54 4.04
N SER A 195 -2.13 -15.53 3.39
CA SER A 195 -2.18 -15.42 1.93
C SER A 195 -1.45 -14.16 1.48
N VAL A 196 -0.41 -14.31 0.67
CA VAL A 196 0.44 -13.24 0.18
C VAL A 196 0.40 -13.24 -1.35
N TYR A 197 -0.30 -12.32 -1.99
CA TYR A 197 -0.45 -12.32 -3.45
C TYR A 197 -0.60 -10.91 -4.01
N HIS A 198 -0.30 -10.73 -5.30
CA HIS A 198 -0.42 -9.43 -5.99
C HIS A 198 0.41 -8.31 -5.33
N ASN A 199 1.47 -8.63 -4.61
CA ASN A 199 2.40 -7.64 -4.07
C ASN A 199 3.59 -7.44 -5.03
N ASN A 200 4.23 -6.28 -4.92
CA ASN A 200 5.47 -5.95 -5.63
C ASN A 200 6.65 -5.98 -4.67
N PHE A 201 7.50 -7.00 -4.76
CA PHE A 201 8.74 -7.09 -4.01
C PHE A 201 9.91 -6.59 -4.87
N ILE A 202 10.36 -5.36 -4.59
CA ILE A 202 11.32 -4.64 -5.43
C ILE A 202 12.56 -4.26 -4.63
N ASN A 203 13.71 -4.80 -5.02
CA ASN A 203 15.03 -4.42 -4.50
C ASN A 203 15.16 -4.46 -2.96
N ASN A 204 14.40 -5.33 -2.28
CA ASN A 204 14.62 -5.60 -0.86
C ASN A 204 15.86 -6.48 -0.71
N THR A 205 16.58 -6.39 0.41
CA THR A 205 17.76 -7.25 0.66
C THR A 205 17.39 -8.73 0.63
N LEU A 206 16.26 -9.07 1.25
CA LEU A 206 15.54 -10.34 1.06
C LEU A 206 14.10 -9.96 0.69
N GLN A 207 13.53 -10.60 -0.33
CA GLN A 207 12.15 -10.27 -0.73
C GLN A 207 11.16 -10.74 0.34
N ALA A 208 11.31 -12.00 0.77
CA ALA A 208 10.52 -12.64 1.80
C ALA A 208 11.41 -13.57 2.65
N ASP A 209 11.02 -13.76 3.91
CA ASP A 209 11.64 -14.70 4.84
C ASP A 209 10.57 -15.43 5.67
N THR A 210 10.76 -16.73 5.90
CA THR A 210 9.83 -17.62 6.59
C THR A 210 10.60 -18.45 7.62
N ILE A 211 10.15 -18.45 8.87
CA ILE A 211 10.88 -19.05 10.00
C ILE A 211 9.95 -19.93 10.81
N GLY A 212 10.32 -21.20 11.00
CA GLY A 212 9.60 -22.13 11.88
C GLY A 212 8.83 -23.23 11.16
N GLY A 213 9.04 -23.40 9.85
CA GLY A 213 8.33 -24.42 9.06
C GLY A 213 6.92 -24.00 8.65
N ASP A 214 6.64 -22.69 8.73
CA ASP A 214 5.41 -22.04 8.35
C ASP A 214 4.91 -22.50 6.97
N VAL A 215 3.59 -22.69 6.81
CA VAL A 215 2.94 -23.00 5.53
C VAL A 215 1.99 -21.87 5.20
N ASN A 216 2.29 -21.14 4.14
CA ASN A 216 1.50 -20.01 3.65
C ASN A 216 1.29 -20.10 2.14
N THR A 217 0.29 -19.39 1.63
CA THR A 217 0.02 -19.30 0.19
C THR A 217 0.63 -18.01 -0.34
N TRP A 218 1.41 -18.11 -1.43
CA TRP A 218 2.13 -16.98 -2.03
C TRP A 218 1.60 -16.60 -3.42
N ASP A 219 0.38 -17.05 -3.73
CA ASP A 219 -0.31 -16.72 -4.96
C ASP A 219 -1.83 -16.72 -4.77
N ASN A 220 -2.57 -16.24 -5.76
CA ASN A 220 -4.04 -16.27 -5.77
C ASN A 220 -4.58 -17.27 -6.81
N GLY A 221 -3.78 -18.30 -7.12
CA GLY A 221 -4.11 -19.31 -8.13
C GLY A 221 -4.13 -18.81 -9.58
N TYR A 222 -4.23 -19.75 -10.52
CA TYR A 222 -4.42 -19.44 -11.94
C TYR A 222 -5.91 -19.19 -12.25
N PRO A 223 -6.27 -18.18 -13.05
CA PRO A 223 -5.43 -17.27 -13.84
C PRO A 223 -5.08 -15.94 -13.13
N SER A 224 -5.38 -15.81 -11.84
CA SER A 224 -5.19 -14.58 -11.05
C SER A 224 -3.71 -14.20 -10.92
N GLY A 225 -2.84 -15.19 -10.78
CA GLY A 225 -1.40 -15.01 -10.56
C GLY A 225 -1.05 -14.81 -9.09
N GLY A 226 0.24 -14.57 -8.83
CA GLY A 226 0.83 -14.40 -7.51
C GLY A 226 1.45 -13.03 -7.34
N ASN A 227 2.66 -12.98 -6.81
CA ASN A 227 3.38 -11.73 -6.56
C ASN A 227 4.35 -11.43 -7.70
N TYR A 228 4.74 -10.16 -7.80
CA TYR A 228 5.88 -9.75 -8.60
C TYR A 228 7.14 -9.70 -7.73
N TRP A 229 8.23 -10.24 -8.28
CA TRP A 229 9.52 -10.34 -7.60
C TRP A 229 10.61 -9.76 -8.51
N SER A 230 11.30 -8.69 -8.09
CA SER A 230 12.31 -8.03 -8.93
C SER A 230 13.54 -8.90 -9.26
N ASP A 231 13.73 -9.99 -8.52
CA ASP A 231 14.78 -11.00 -8.68
C ASP A 231 14.30 -12.26 -9.42
N TYR A 232 13.00 -12.34 -9.76
CA TYR A 232 12.48 -13.39 -10.63
C TYR A 232 12.82 -13.11 -12.09
N SER A 233 13.47 -14.08 -12.74
CA SER A 233 14.02 -13.96 -14.09
C SER A 233 13.66 -15.12 -15.01
N SER A 234 12.61 -15.87 -14.67
CA SER A 234 12.18 -17.03 -15.45
C SER A 234 11.42 -16.63 -16.72
N VAL A 235 11.05 -17.64 -17.49
CA VAL A 235 10.36 -17.53 -18.79
C VAL A 235 8.84 -17.50 -18.59
N ASP A 236 8.19 -16.69 -19.43
CA ASP A 236 6.75 -16.72 -19.73
C ASP A 236 6.63 -17.11 -21.21
N ALA A 237 6.49 -18.40 -21.47
CA ALA A 237 6.57 -18.97 -22.82
C ALA A 237 5.24 -18.86 -23.57
N ASP A 238 4.11 -18.85 -22.85
CA ASP A 238 2.79 -18.70 -23.45
C ASP A 238 2.35 -17.23 -23.57
N GLY A 239 3.12 -16.31 -22.96
CA GLY A 239 2.93 -14.86 -23.05
C GLY A 239 1.70 -14.40 -22.29
N ASP A 240 1.25 -15.16 -21.29
CA ASP A 240 0.07 -14.83 -20.53
C ASP A 240 0.34 -13.81 -19.42
N GLY A 241 1.61 -13.51 -19.11
CA GLY A 241 2.05 -12.55 -18.08
C GLY A 241 2.30 -13.17 -16.69
N ILE A 242 2.19 -14.49 -16.57
CA ILE A 242 2.58 -15.29 -15.41
C ILE A 242 3.80 -16.13 -15.80
N GLY A 243 4.76 -16.26 -14.89
CA GLY A 243 5.95 -17.08 -15.14
C GLY A 243 5.67 -18.58 -15.04
N ASP A 244 6.30 -19.35 -15.93
CA ASP A 244 6.08 -20.80 -16.08
C ASP A 244 6.74 -21.65 -14.97
N THR A 245 7.56 -21.03 -14.12
CA THR A 245 8.22 -21.72 -13.02
C THR A 245 7.91 -21.06 -11.69
N PRO A 246 7.62 -21.81 -10.62
CA PRO A 246 7.42 -21.23 -9.29
C PRO A 246 8.60 -20.39 -8.81
N HIS A 247 8.33 -19.31 -8.09
CA HIS A 247 9.33 -18.61 -7.29
C HIS A 247 9.35 -19.24 -5.89
N VAL A 248 10.46 -19.90 -5.55
CA VAL A 248 10.61 -20.64 -4.29
C VAL A 248 11.14 -19.70 -3.20
N ILE A 249 10.37 -19.54 -2.11
CA ILE A 249 10.79 -18.80 -0.92
C ILE A 249 11.59 -19.73 0.00
N ASP A 250 11.01 -20.89 0.33
CA ASP A 250 11.67 -21.96 1.09
C ASP A 250 11.10 -23.35 0.74
N ALA A 251 11.42 -24.37 1.55
CA ALA A 251 10.97 -25.74 1.31
C ALA A 251 9.44 -25.96 1.36
N ASN A 252 8.70 -25.11 2.07
CA ASN A 252 7.25 -25.20 2.27
C ASN A 252 6.47 -24.04 1.63
N ASN A 253 7.18 -23.03 1.13
CA ASN A 253 6.60 -21.78 0.63
C ASN A 253 7.13 -21.48 -0.77
N GLN A 254 6.22 -21.44 -1.74
CA GLN A 254 6.51 -21.00 -3.10
C GLN A 254 5.31 -20.25 -3.67
N ASP A 255 5.60 -19.24 -4.48
CA ASP A 255 4.63 -18.61 -5.37
C ASP A 255 4.58 -19.45 -6.65
N ASN A 256 3.45 -20.09 -6.92
CA ASN A 256 3.30 -20.97 -8.08
C ASN A 256 3.07 -20.21 -9.38
N TYR A 257 2.64 -18.95 -9.29
CA TYR A 257 2.18 -18.15 -10.42
C TYR A 257 2.80 -16.74 -10.38
N PRO A 258 4.13 -16.61 -10.27
CA PRO A 258 4.78 -15.32 -10.13
C PRO A 258 4.48 -14.43 -11.34
N LEU A 259 4.19 -13.16 -11.10
CA LEU A 259 3.89 -12.19 -12.16
C LEU A 259 5.18 -11.75 -12.86
N ILE A 260 5.12 -11.59 -14.18
CA ILE A 260 6.25 -11.11 -15.00
C ILE A 260 6.42 -9.59 -14.93
N GLU A 261 5.32 -8.87 -14.73
CA GLU A 261 5.29 -7.41 -14.57
C GLU A 261 4.77 -7.04 -13.18
N PRO A 262 5.17 -5.88 -12.63
CA PRO A 262 4.62 -5.37 -11.36
C PRO A 262 3.09 -5.34 -11.36
N TRP A 263 2.51 -5.70 -10.23
CA TRP A 263 1.10 -5.50 -9.94
C TRP A 263 0.76 -4.01 -9.96
N SER A 264 -0.01 -3.62 -10.96
CA SER A 264 -0.34 -2.24 -11.28
C SER A 264 -1.67 -2.22 -12.02
N VAL A 265 -2.26 -1.03 -12.23
CA VAL A 265 -3.51 -0.90 -12.99
C VAL A 265 -3.47 -1.61 -14.36
N PRO A 266 -2.40 -1.49 -15.18
CA PRO A 266 -2.25 -2.30 -16.39
C PRO A 266 -2.33 -3.81 -16.14
N THR A 267 -1.61 -4.33 -15.14
CA THR A 267 -1.56 -5.76 -14.79
C THR A 267 -2.90 -6.27 -14.27
N MET A 268 -3.64 -5.47 -13.51
CA MET A 268 -5.01 -5.78 -13.07
C MET A 268 -5.95 -5.94 -14.27
N ILE A 269 -5.88 -5.03 -15.26
CA ILE A 269 -6.68 -5.12 -16.49
C ILE A 269 -6.29 -6.36 -17.31
N LYS A 270 -4.99 -6.64 -17.45
CA LYS A 270 -4.50 -7.86 -18.12
C LYS A 270 -5.01 -9.12 -17.43
N THR A 271 -5.02 -9.15 -16.10
CA THR A 271 -5.55 -10.26 -15.29
C THR A 271 -7.04 -10.46 -15.50
N LEU A 272 -7.83 -9.37 -15.58
CA LEU A 272 -9.24 -9.47 -15.96
C LEU A 272 -9.44 -10.07 -17.36
N ILE A 273 -8.65 -9.63 -18.34
CA ILE A 273 -8.70 -10.20 -19.70
C ILE A 273 -8.37 -11.70 -19.67
N ARG A 274 -7.32 -12.10 -18.95
CA ARG A 274 -6.93 -13.50 -18.78
C ARG A 274 -8.05 -14.31 -18.14
N THR A 275 -8.68 -13.78 -17.09
CA THR A 275 -9.80 -14.43 -16.39
C THR A 275 -11.01 -14.65 -17.30
N VAL A 276 -11.39 -13.64 -18.09
CA VAL A 276 -12.48 -13.78 -19.08
C VAL A 276 -12.17 -14.86 -20.13
N ARG A 277 -10.92 -14.95 -20.59
CA ARG A 277 -10.48 -15.99 -21.55
C ARG A 277 -10.47 -17.37 -20.91
N PHE A 278 -10.12 -17.47 -19.62
CA PHE A 278 -10.09 -18.73 -18.88
C PHE A 278 -11.47 -19.36 -18.70
N TRP A 279 -12.52 -18.55 -18.54
CA TRP A 279 -13.90 -19.05 -18.41
C TRP A 279 -14.47 -19.71 -19.67
N ASN A 280 -13.77 -19.66 -20.81
CA ASN A 280 -14.15 -20.32 -22.05
C ASN A 280 -15.61 -20.02 -22.46
N LEU A 281 -16.00 -18.75 -22.35
CA LEU A 281 -17.34 -18.28 -22.69
C LEU A 281 -17.62 -18.45 -24.19
N HIS A 282 -18.89 -18.34 -24.59
CA HIS A 282 -19.23 -18.26 -26.02
C HIS A 282 -18.43 -17.13 -26.69
N LYS A 283 -17.76 -17.42 -27.82
CA LYS A 283 -16.73 -16.53 -28.40
C LYS A 283 -17.18 -15.10 -28.65
N ARG A 284 -18.45 -14.87 -29.02
CA ARG A 284 -19.00 -13.50 -29.16
C ARG A 284 -19.07 -12.74 -27.83
N THR A 285 -19.37 -13.43 -26.73
CA THR A 285 -19.42 -12.84 -25.38
C THR A 285 -18.01 -12.54 -24.89
N GLU A 286 -17.11 -13.52 -24.97
CA GLU A 286 -15.69 -13.35 -24.63
C GLU A 286 -15.09 -12.15 -25.38
N ASN A 287 -15.19 -12.13 -26.72
CA ASN A 287 -14.65 -11.04 -27.54
C ASN A 287 -15.28 -9.67 -27.19
N SER A 288 -16.55 -9.64 -26.80
CA SER A 288 -17.24 -8.40 -26.43
C SER A 288 -16.70 -7.83 -25.11
N LEU A 289 -16.37 -8.70 -24.14
CA LEU A 289 -15.78 -8.32 -22.86
C LEU A 289 -14.30 -7.95 -23.02
N THR A 290 -13.50 -8.81 -23.66
CA THR A 290 -12.06 -8.61 -23.81
C THR A 290 -11.73 -7.37 -24.66
N SER A 291 -12.43 -7.12 -25.77
CA SER A 291 -12.18 -5.91 -26.58
C SER A 291 -12.50 -4.61 -25.84
N LYS A 292 -13.45 -4.63 -24.89
CA LYS A 292 -13.72 -3.46 -24.02
C LYS A 292 -12.56 -3.22 -23.09
N LEU A 293 -12.05 -4.27 -22.44
CA LEU A 293 -10.90 -4.20 -21.52
C LEU A 293 -9.59 -3.83 -22.25
N GLU A 294 -9.34 -4.40 -23.43
CA GLU A 294 -8.21 -4.00 -24.30
C GLU A 294 -8.32 -2.52 -24.70
N GLY A 295 -9.56 -2.05 -24.90
CA GLY A 295 -9.85 -0.64 -25.10
C GLY A 295 -9.54 0.23 -23.87
N VAL A 296 -9.68 -0.29 -22.64
CA VAL A 296 -9.26 0.41 -21.41
C VAL A 296 -7.74 0.57 -21.41
N LEU A 297 -7.01 -0.55 -21.60
CA LEU A 297 -5.56 -0.58 -21.62
C LEU A 297 -4.97 0.40 -22.65
N HIS A 298 -5.51 0.43 -23.87
CA HIS A 298 -5.07 1.35 -24.92
C HIS A 298 -5.15 2.85 -24.56
N HIS A 299 -6.13 3.27 -23.74
CA HIS A 299 -6.22 4.67 -23.30
C HIS A 299 -5.37 4.94 -22.05
N LEU A 300 -5.14 3.92 -21.22
CA LEU A 300 -4.22 4.00 -20.09
C LEU A 300 -2.79 4.28 -20.57
N ASP A 301 -2.32 3.56 -21.60
CA ASP A 301 -1.00 3.78 -22.24
C ASP A 301 -0.82 5.20 -22.81
N LYS A 302 -1.91 5.94 -22.98
CA LYS A 302 -1.92 7.32 -23.51
C LYS A 302 -2.06 8.38 -22.42
N GLY A 303 -2.07 7.99 -21.14
CA GLY A 303 -2.25 8.91 -19.99
C GLY A 303 -3.59 9.63 -20.02
N ARG A 304 -4.67 8.93 -20.41
CA ARG A 304 -6.02 9.51 -20.57
C ARG A 304 -6.98 9.00 -19.51
N ASP A 305 -6.68 9.23 -18.25
CA ASP A 305 -7.37 8.63 -17.09
C ASP A 305 -8.89 8.84 -17.12
N ASN A 306 -9.36 10.06 -17.46
CA ASN A 306 -10.80 10.34 -17.64
C ASN A 306 -11.48 9.42 -18.68
N ARG A 307 -10.77 9.01 -19.72
CA ARG A 307 -11.28 8.05 -20.72
C ARG A 307 -11.18 6.61 -20.24
N VAL A 308 -10.21 6.29 -19.38
CA VAL A 308 -10.06 4.97 -18.75
C VAL A 308 -11.25 4.70 -17.84
N THR A 309 -11.55 5.62 -16.91
CA THR A 309 -12.71 5.51 -16.01
C THR A 309 -14.02 5.43 -16.77
N HIS A 310 -14.23 6.27 -17.79
CA HIS A 310 -15.43 6.18 -18.63
C HIS A 310 -15.57 4.81 -19.32
N ARG A 311 -14.45 4.23 -19.80
CA ARG A 311 -14.48 2.91 -20.44
C ARG A 311 -14.79 1.79 -19.45
N LEU A 312 -14.25 1.84 -18.24
CA LEU A 312 -14.58 0.90 -17.17
C LEU A 312 -16.06 0.96 -16.81
N ILE A 313 -16.66 2.15 -16.73
CA ILE A 313 -18.11 2.32 -16.55
C ILE A 313 -18.88 1.63 -17.71
N THR A 314 -18.49 1.86 -18.96
CA THR A 314 -19.15 1.20 -20.10
C THR A 314 -18.90 -0.32 -20.18
N PHE A 315 -17.89 -0.82 -19.46
CA PHE A 315 -17.63 -2.25 -19.30
C PHE A 315 -18.56 -2.82 -18.23
N LEU A 316 -18.68 -2.16 -17.07
CA LEU A 316 -19.62 -2.51 -16.00
C LEU A 316 -21.07 -2.57 -16.52
N ASP A 317 -21.52 -1.55 -17.24
CA ASP A 317 -22.85 -1.55 -17.88
C ASP A 317 -23.05 -2.76 -18.79
N HIS A 318 -21.99 -3.18 -19.47
CA HIS A 318 -22.04 -4.33 -20.36
C HIS A 318 -22.10 -5.66 -19.59
N VAL A 319 -21.33 -5.80 -18.50
CA VAL A 319 -21.39 -6.96 -17.60
C VAL A 319 -22.80 -7.15 -17.06
N GLU A 320 -23.44 -6.08 -16.58
CA GLU A 320 -24.81 -6.13 -16.06
C GLU A 320 -25.84 -6.53 -17.11
N VAL A 321 -25.67 -6.11 -18.38
CA VAL A 321 -26.54 -6.57 -19.48
C VAL A 321 -26.42 -8.08 -19.73
N LEU A 322 -25.22 -8.65 -19.52
CA LEU A 322 -24.91 -10.06 -19.75
C LEU A 322 -25.22 -10.96 -18.54
N ARG A 323 -25.26 -10.40 -17.34
CA ARG A 323 -25.53 -11.10 -16.07
C ARG A 323 -26.80 -11.95 -16.15
N GLY A 324 -26.69 -13.20 -15.69
CA GLY A 324 -27.78 -14.18 -15.68
C GLY A 324 -28.26 -14.63 -17.07
N LYS A 325 -27.58 -14.21 -18.15
CA LYS A 325 -27.93 -14.56 -19.54
C LYS A 325 -26.77 -15.23 -20.28
N LYS A 326 -25.62 -14.58 -20.25
CA LYS A 326 -24.39 -14.98 -20.95
C LYS A 326 -23.17 -15.03 -20.01
N LEU A 327 -23.33 -14.49 -18.82
CA LEU A 327 -22.45 -14.65 -17.67
C LEU A 327 -23.27 -15.26 -16.54
N GLU A 328 -22.66 -16.17 -15.79
CA GLU A 328 -23.17 -16.60 -14.50
C GLU A 328 -23.10 -15.40 -13.51
N ASN A 329 -23.87 -15.46 -12.42
CA ASN A 329 -23.97 -14.33 -11.50
C ASN A 329 -22.64 -14.05 -10.79
N ASP A 330 -21.94 -15.11 -10.39
CA ASP A 330 -20.61 -15.06 -9.78
C ASP A 330 -19.54 -14.49 -10.74
N GLN A 331 -19.58 -14.86 -12.02
CA GLN A 331 -18.72 -14.28 -13.05
C GLN A 331 -18.98 -12.77 -13.20
N ALA A 332 -20.25 -12.37 -13.22
CA ALA A 332 -20.63 -10.96 -13.30
C ALA A 332 -20.20 -10.19 -12.03
N ASP A 333 -20.42 -10.77 -10.85
CA ASP A 333 -20.01 -10.19 -9.57
C ASP A 333 -18.50 -9.98 -9.50
N TYR A 334 -17.72 -10.99 -9.93
CA TYR A 334 -16.27 -10.89 -10.01
C TYR A 334 -15.84 -9.75 -10.93
N LEU A 335 -16.33 -9.71 -12.18
CA LEU A 335 -15.96 -8.65 -13.12
C LEU A 335 -16.35 -7.26 -12.62
N THR A 336 -17.50 -7.14 -11.94
CA THR A 336 -17.97 -5.88 -11.37
C THR A 336 -17.09 -5.42 -10.22
N ALA A 337 -16.78 -6.31 -9.26
CA ALA A 337 -15.91 -6.00 -8.13
C ALA A 337 -14.50 -5.57 -8.59
N GLU A 338 -13.91 -6.30 -9.51
CA GLU A 338 -12.57 -6.03 -10.02
C GLU A 338 -12.50 -4.74 -10.86
N ALA A 339 -13.48 -4.48 -11.72
CA ALA A 339 -13.51 -3.24 -12.48
C ALA A 339 -13.77 -2.01 -11.59
N GLN A 340 -14.53 -2.16 -10.49
CA GLN A 340 -14.69 -1.12 -9.49
C GLN A 340 -13.37 -0.87 -8.76
N ARG A 341 -12.69 -1.93 -8.28
CA ARG A 341 -11.36 -1.84 -7.64
C ARG A 341 -10.35 -1.10 -8.52
N ILE A 342 -10.28 -1.46 -9.81
CA ILE A 342 -9.42 -0.75 -10.79
C ILE A 342 -9.80 0.73 -10.92
N THR A 343 -11.10 1.04 -10.92
CA THR A 343 -11.58 2.42 -10.98
C THR A 343 -11.13 3.20 -9.75
N ASP A 344 -11.24 2.60 -8.56
CA ASP A 344 -10.87 3.22 -7.30
C ASP A 344 -9.37 3.56 -7.29
N HIS A 345 -8.49 2.64 -7.72
CA HIS A 345 -7.06 2.92 -7.87
C HIS A 345 -6.75 4.12 -8.79
N ILE A 346 -7.44 4.22 -9.93
CA ILE A 346 -7.25 5.34 -10.86
C ILE A 346 -7.73 6.66 -10.24
N THR A 347 -8.86 6.64 -9.53
CA THR A 347 -9.47 7.87 -8.99
C THR A 347 -8.80 8.38 -7.72
N LEU A 348 -8.33 7.48 -6.85
CA LEU A 348 -7.65 7.81 -5.60
C LEU A 348 -6.18 8.20 -5.82
N GLY A 349 -5.65 7.97 -7.03
CA GLY A 349 -4.23 8.23 -7.34
C GLY A 349 -3.29 7.34 -6.51
N THR A 350 -3.77 6.19 -6.01
CA THR A 350 -2.94 5.22 -5.32
C THR A 350 -1.94 4.65 -6.33
N THR A 351 -0.70 5.13 -6.27
CA THR A 351 0.36 4.66 -7.15
C THR A 351 0.78 3.24 -6.74
N LEU A 352 0.16 2.25 -7.38
CA LEU A 352 0.75 0.92 -7.57
C LEU A 352 1.82 1.06 -8.66
N TYR A 353 3.10 1.12 -8.28
CA TYR A 353 4.22 1.30 -9.21
C TYR A 353 4.67 -0.03 -9.82
#